data_AF-A0A2N1NPQ9-F1
#
_entry.id   AF-A0A2N1NPQ9-F1
#
_cell.length_a   1.000
_cell.length_b   1.000
_cell.length_c   1.000
_cell.angle_alpha   90.00
_cell.angle_beta   90.00
_cell.angle_gamma   90.00
#
_symmetry.space_group_name_H-M   'P 1'
#
loop_
_entity.id
_entity.type
_entity.pdbx_description
1 polymer ?
#
loop_
_entity_poly.entity_id
_entity_poly.type
_entity_poly.pdbx_seq_one_letter_code
_entity_poly.pdbx_strand_id
1 'polypeptide(L)'
;MHKRTKISCEKLIQEAINNCTVSSVQNYIKRNYMKNTERWVLWAHQHSPLLLQVTFTNPLESYHSEIKTLTSAKHDLIGAVQNIINVDLKKYSNSEKVAFDFRTKKISAYGVEDNIIEEIPKFPFSLQRLIVKEACTILASVQAYLP
;
A
#
# COMPACT_ATOMS: atom_id res chain seq x y z
N MET A 1 18.53 5.15 -2.95
CA MET A 1 17.17 5.74 -2.93
C MET A 1 17.25 7.04 -2.14
N HIS A 2 17.43 8.20 -2.80
CA HIS A 2 17.61 9.47 -2.11
C HIS A 2 16.31 9.87 -1.39
N LYS A 3 16.35 9.93 -0.05
CA LYS A 3 15.24 10.40 0.77
C LYS A 3 14.98 11.86 0.43
N ARG A 4 14.01 12.15 -0.43
CA ARG A 4 13.51 13.52 -0.60
C ARG A 4 12.81 13.92 0.70
N THR A 5 13.49 14.75 1.48
CA THR A 5 12.96 15.38 2.69
C THR A 5 12.07 16.56 2.32
N LYS A 6 11.20 16.99 3.23
CA LYS A 6 10.37 18.20 3.06
C LYS A 6 11.20 19.40 2.59
N ILE A 7 12.38 19.58 3.21
CA ILE A 7 13.37 20.61 2.88
C ILE A 7 13.84 20.49 1.41
N SER A 8 14.08 19.26 0.93
CA SER A 8 14.48 19.04 -0.47
C SER A 8 13.36 19.40 -1.45
N CYS A 9 12.10 19.10 -1.12
CA CYS A 9 10.95 19.45 -1.97
C CYS A 9 10.70 20.96 -1.98
N GLU A 10 10.82 21.62 -0.83
CA GLU A 10 10.71 23.09 -0.71
C GLU A 10 11.80 23.78 -1.53
N LYS A 11 13.04 23.28 -1.49
CA LYS A 11 14.15 23.80 -2.30
C LYS A 11 13.86 23.71 -3.79
N LEU A 12 13.36 22.57 -4.27
CA LEU A 12 13.00 22.37 -5.68
C LEU A 12 11.85 23.30 -6.12
N ILE A 13 10.86 23.52 -5.26
CA ILE A 13 9.75 24.44 -5.55
C ILE A 13 10.26 25.88 -5.65
N GLN A 14 11.15 26.30 -4.74
CA GLN A 14 11.75 27.64 -4.78
C GLN A 14 12.64 27.83 -6.01
N GLU A 15 13.43 26.83 -6.36
CA GLU A 15 14.27 26.84 -7.57
C GLU A 15 13.40 26.96 -8.85
N ALA A 16 12.29 26.22 -8.93
CA ALA A 16 11.34 26.33 -10.04
C ALA A 16 10.68 27.71 -10.13
N ILE A 17 10.38 28.36 -9.00
CA ILE A 17 9.85 29.72 -8.98
C ILE A 17 10.90 30.72 -9.47
N ASN A 18 12.14 30.60 -8.98
CA ASN A 18 13.23 31.51 -9.31
C ASN A 18 13.65 31.40 -10.79
N ASN A 19 13.58 30.19 -11.37
CA ASN A 19 13.90 29.96 -12.77
C ASN A 19 12.76 30.34 -13.73
N CYS A 20 11.56 30.64 -13.22
CA CYS A 20 10.42 30.98 -14.06
C CYS A 20 10.32 32.50 -14.24
N THR A 21 10.32 32.97 -15.48
CA THR A 21 10.21 34.41 -15.80
C THR A 21 8.78 34.93 -15.82
N VAL A 22 7.80 34.03 -15.92
CA VAL A 22 6.38 34.37 -16.12
C VAL A 22 5.63 34.40 -14.78
N SER A 23 5.12 35.58 -14.42
CA SER A 23 4.45 35.82 -13.13
C SER A 23 3.20 34.95 -12.91
N SER A 24 2.42 34.67 -13.96
CA SER A 24 1.24 33.80 -13.86
C SER A 24 1.60 32.36 -13.50
N VAL A 25 2.70 31.84 -14.06
CA VAL A 25 3.21 30.49 -13.79
C VAL A 25 3.80 30.41 -12.38
N GLN A 26 4.55 31.42 -11.94
CA GLN A 26 5.01 31.50 -10.55
C GLN A 26 3.84 31.48 -9.56
N ASN A 27 2.78 32.25 -9.82
CA ASN A 27 1.59 32.30 -8.97
C ASN A 27 0.83 30.98 -8.95
N TYR A 28 0.77 30.28 -10.09
CA TYR A 28 0.21 28.94 -10.17
C TYR A 28 1.00 27.95 -9.30
N ILE A 29 2.33 27.96 -9.39
CA ILE A 29 3.21 27.08 -8.62
C ILE A 29 3.05 27.35 -7.11
N LYS A 30 3.08 28.63 -6.69
CA LYS A 30 2.88 29.02 -5.29
C LYS A 30 1.52 28.57 -4.75
N ARG A 31 0.45 28.74 -5.52
CA ARG A 31 -0.91 28.37 -5.09
C ARG A 31 -1.10 26.86 -4.94
N ASN A 32 -0.57 26.07 -5.86
CA ASN A 32 -0.85 24.63 -5.92
C ASN A 32 0.19 23.75 -5.20
N TYR A 33 1.47 24.13 -5.21
CA TYR A 33 2.56 23.27 -4.76
C TYR A 33 3.12 23.65 -3.38
N MET A 34 3.21 24.94 -3.03
CA MET A 34 3.65 25.34 -1.68
C MET A 34 2.64 24.94 -0.60
N LYS A 35 1.34 25.14 -0.84
CA LYS A 35 0.30 24.78 0.15
C LYS A 35 0.16 23.28 0.38
N ASN A 36 0.54 22.46 -0.62
CA ASN A 36 0.38 21.00 -0.59
C ASN A 36 1.72 20.26 -0.53
N THR A 37 2.81 20.91 -0.11
CA THR A 37 4.15 20.32 -0.16
C THR A 37 4.24 19.00 0.61
N GLU A 38 3.53 18.86 1.73
CA GLU A 38 3.48 17.60 2.48
C GLU A 38 2.83 16.45 1.70
N ARG A 39 1.77 16.72 0.95
CA ARG A 39 1.14 15.72 0.07
C ARG A 39 2.06 15.31 -1.07
N TRP A 40 2.85 16.25 -1.60
CA TRP A 40 3.85 15.95 -2.64
C TRP A 40 5.05 15.17 -2.10
N VAL A 41 5.48 15.42 -0.86
CA VAL A 41 6.49 14.61 -0.17
C VAL A 41 5.99 13.17 -0.01
N LEU A 42 4.74 13.00 0.42
CA LEU A 42 4.10 11.69 0.53
C LEU A 42 3.96 11.00 -0.83
N TRP A 43 3.56 11.73 -1.89
CA TRP A 43 3.50 11.20 -3.25
C TRP A 43 4.88 10.79 -3.79
N ALA A 44 5.93 11.57 -3.51
CA ALA A 44 7.30 11.20 -3.86
C ALA A 44 7.78 9.95 -3.12
N HIS A 45 7.29 9.71 -1.90
CA HIS A 45 7.51 8.46 -1.16
C HIS A 45 6.68 7.31 -1.72
N GLN A 46 5.47 7.59 -2.23
CA GLN A 46 4.58 6.64 -2.87
C GLN A 46 5.18 6.02 -4.15
N HIS A 47 6.20 6.60 -4.77
CA HIS A 47 6.93 5.95 -5.88
C HIS A 47 8.02 4.98 -5.45
N SER A 48 8.17 4.68 -4.15
CA SER A 48 8.95 3.51 -3.73
C SER A 48 8.13 2.24 -4.00
N PRO A 49 8.60 1.33 -4.89
CA PRO A 49 7.89 0.08 -5.18
C PRO A 49 7.63 -0.78 -3.93
N LEU A 50 8.45 -0.63 -2.89
CA LEU A 50 8.29 -1.28 -1.58
C LEU A 50 7.20 -0.63 -0.71
N LEU A 51 7.01 0.69 -0.78
CA LEU A 51 5.94 1.39 -0.03
C LEU A 51 4.58 1.24 -0.69
N LEU A 52 4.51 1.06 -2.02
CA LEU A 52 3.27 0.69 -2.73
C LEU A 52 2.78 -0.72 -2.37
N GLN A 53 3.66 -1.59 -1.86
CA GLN A 53 3.25 -2.90 -1.37
C GLN A 53 2.57 -2.80 0.01
N VAL A 54 2.91 -1.78 0.80
CA VAL A 54 2.23 -1.48 2.07
C VAL A 54 1.07 -0.53 1.75
N THR A 55 0.03 -1.09 1.14
CA THR A 55 -1.14 -0.35 0.62
C THR A 55 -1.99 0.32 1.72
N PHE A 56 -1.65 0.12 2.99
CA PHE A 56 -2.46 0.58 4.09
C PHE A 56 -1.66 0.64 5.41
N THR A 57 -1.84 1.74 6.14
CA THR A 57 -1.58 1.84 7.59
C THR A 57 -2.54 0.98 8.41
N ASN A 58 -3.51 0.31 7.76
CA ASN A 58 -4.50 -0.58 8.38
C ASN A 58 -3.94 -1.53 9.43
N PRO A 59 -2.77 -2.19 9.28
CA PRO A 59 -2.29 -3.10 10.31
C PRO A 59 -1.99 -2.36 11.63
N LEU A 60 -1.37 -1.18 11.53
CA LEU A 60 -1.05 -0.33 12.69
C LEU A 60 -2.29 0.35 13.27
N GLU A 61 -3.17 0.86 12.41
CA GLU A 61 -4.44 1.46 12.83
C GLU A 61 -5.38 0.41 13.45
N SER A 62 -5.43 -0.79 12.87
CA SER A 62 -6.17 -1.95 13.41
C SER A 62 -5.60 -2.37 14.76
N TYR A 63 -4.27 -2.45 14.88
CA TYR A 63 -3.61 -2.74 16.15
C TYR A 63 -3.98 -1.72 17.23
N HIS A 64 -3.84 -0.43 16.91
CA HIS A 64 -4.18 0.65 17.83
C HIS A 64 -5.68 0.66 18.18
N SER A 65 -6.57 0.43 17.22
CA SER A 65 -8.01 0.35 17.47
C SER A 65 -8.40 -0.84 18.35
N GLU A 66 -7.77 -1.99 18.15
CA GLU A 66 -8.02 -3.21 18.93
C GLU A 66 -7.54 -3.01 20.39
N ILE A 67 -6.35 -2.44 20.59
CA ILE A 67 -5.87 -2.03 21.91
C ILE A 67 -6.81 -0.99 22.53
N LYS A 68 -7.16 0.08 21.82
CA LYS A 68 -8.05 1.13 22.35
C LYS A 68 -9.40 0.58 22.81
N THR A 69 -9.92 -0.42 22.09
CA THR A 69 -11.18 -1.10 22.46
C THR A 69 -11.02 -1.96 23.70
N LEU A 70 -9.91 -2.70 23.81
CA LEU A 70 -9.63 -3.65 24.89
C LEU A 70 -9.01 -3.02 26.14
N THR A 71 -8.49 -1.80 26.05
CA THR A 71 -7.85 -1.08 27.17
C THR A 71 -8.80 -0.03 27.79
N SER A 72 -10.10 -0.19 27.58
CA SER A 72 -11.15 0.60 28.24
C SER A 72 -10.92 0.64 29.76
N ALA A 73 -11.31 1.75 30.41
CA ALA A 73 -11.11 2.04 31.84
C ALA A 73 -11.72 1.02 32.84
N LYS A 74 -12.27 -0.10 32.34
CA LYS A 74 -12.85 -1.20 33.11
C LYS A 74 -11.85 -2.28 33.52
N HIS A 75 -10.59 -2.22 33.08
CA HIS A 75 -9.57 -3.22 33.41
C HIS A 75 -8.50 -2.65 34.33
N ASP A 76 -8.15 -3.41 35.37
CA ASP A 76 -6.96 -3.15 36.19
C ASP A 76 -5.69 -3.19 35.31
N LEU A 77 -4.60 -2.56 35.77
CA LEU A 77 -3.30 -2.54 35.09
C LEU A 77 -2.87 -3.92 34.58
N ILE A 78 -3.09 -4.97 35.38
CA ILE A 78 -2.78 -6.36 35.02
C ILE A 78 -3.61 -6.83 33.82
N GLY A 79 -4.91 -6.54 33.81
CA GLY A 79 -5.80 -6.91 32.70
C GLY A 79 -5.46 -6.16 31.41
N ALA A 80 -5.09 -4.88 31.52
CA ALA A 80 -4.63 -4.09 30.37
C ALA A 80 -3.35 -4.69 29.74
N VAL A 81 -2.35 -5.04 30.56
CA VAL A 81 -1.11 -5.67 30.08
C VAL A 81 -1.40 -7.02 29.42
N GLN A 82 -2.23 -7.87 30.02
CA GLN A 82 -2.61 -9.15 29.43
C GLN A 82 -3.31 -8.98 28.07
N ASN A 83 -4.20 -8.00 27.94
CA ASN A 83 -4.88 -7.71 26.69
C ASN A 83 -3.90 -7.26 25.58
N ILE A 84 -2.92 -6.42 25.91
CA ILE A 84 -1.88 -5.98 24.94
C ILE A 84 -1.07 -7.19 24.47
N ILE A 85 -0.60 -8.03 25.39
CA ILE A 85 0.16 -9.25 25.06
C ILE A 85 -0.65 -10.17 24.14
N ASN A 86 -1.93 -10.36 24.42
CA ASN A 86 -2.81 -11.19 23.59
C ASN A 86 -2.98 -10.63 22.18
N VAL A 87 -3.14 -9.31 22.04
CA VAL A 87 -3.23 -8.64 20.74
C VAL A 87 -1.90 -8.77 19.98
N ASP A 88 -0.77 -8.59 20.65
CA ASP A 88 0.56 -8.74 20.07
C ASP A 88 0.77 -10.14 19.51
N LEU A 89 0.53 -11.17 20.32
CA LEU A 89 0.67 -12.57 19.91
C LEU A 89 -0.24 -12.88 18.71
N LYS A 90 -1.49 -12.44 18.75
CA LYS A 90 -2.44 -12.61 17.64
C LYS A 90 -1.95 -11.96 16.36
N LYS A 91 -1.43 -10.72 16.43
CA LYS A 91 -0.96 -9.99 15.24
C LYS A 91 0.31 -10.59 14.69
N TYR A 92 1.21 -11.04 15.56
CA TYR A 92 2.42 -11.77 15.18
C TYR A 92 2.06 -13.06 14.42
N SER A 93 1.21 -13.92 14.99
CA SER A 93 0.76 -15.15 14.31
C SER A 93 0.04 -14.88 12.99
N ASN A 94 -0.78 -13.83 12.92
CA ASN A 94 -1.42 -13.41 11.67
C ASN A 94 -0.39 -12.97 10.62
N SER A 95 0.64 -12.23 11.03
CA SER A 95 1.73 -11.81 10.15
C SER A 95 2.51 -13.00 9.61
N GLU A 96 2.86 -13.97 10.46
CA GLU A 96 3.53 -15.20 10.03
C GLU A 96 2.68 -15.99 9.04
N LYS A 97 1.39 -16.13 9.30
CA LYS A 97 0.45 -16.80 8.39
C LYS A 97 0.37 -16.07 7.04
N VAL A 98 0.25 -14.74 7.04
CA VAL A 98 0.20 -13.95 5.81
C VAL A 98 1.53 -14.06 5.04
N ALA A 99 2.67 -14.04 5.73
CA ALA A 99 3.98 -14.21 5.09
C ALA A 99 4.16 -15.61 4.50
N PHE A 100 3.68 -16.65 5.19
CA PHE A 100 3.65 -18.01 4.69
C PHE A 100 2.76 -18.11 3.44
N ASP A 101 1.51 -17.67 3.54
CA ASP A 101 0.54 -17.69 2.43
C ASP A 101 1.06 -16.90 1.23
N PHE A 102 1.72 -15.76 1.45
CA PHE A 102 2.31 -14.96 0.38
C PHE A 102 3.33 -15.75 -0.45
N ARG A 103 4.08 -16.67 0.18
CA ARG A 103 5.14 -17.46 -0.45
C ARG A 103 4.68 -18.80 -0.99
N THR A 104 3.71 -19.44 -0.34
CA THR A 104 3.40 -20.86 -0.59
C THR A 104 2.03 -21.06 -1.23
N LYS A 105 1.13 -20.09 -1.12
CA LYS A 105 -0.23 -20.22 -1.62
C LYS A 105 -0.23 -20.15 -3.15
N LYS A 106 -0.92 -21.11 -3.76
CA LYS A 106 -1.12 -21.21 -5.20
C LYS A 106 -2.58 -20.95 -5.53
N ILE A 107 -2.83 -20.26 -6.62
CA ILE A 107 -4.17 -20.05 -7.15
C ILE A 107 -4.49 -21.13 -8.17
N SER A 108 -5.70 -21.67 -8.09
CA SER A 108 -6.37 -22.32 -9.22
C SER A 108 -7.42 -21.37 -9.78
N ALA A 109 -7.58 -21.35 -11.10
CA ALA A 109 -8.57 -20.55 -11.78
C ALA A 109 -9.25 -21.39 -12.85
N TYR A 110 -10.58 -21.33 -12.93
CA TYR A 110 -11.36 -22.02 -13.96
C TYR A 110 -11.45 -21.14 -15.21
N GLY A 111 -11.11 -21.71 -16.38
CA GLY A 111 -11.18 -21.01 -17.67
C GLY A 111 -9.91 -20.25 -18.09
N VAL A 112 -8.82 -20.29 -17.30
CA VAL A 112 -7.49 -19.84 -17.74
C VAL A 112 -6.74 -21.06 -18.28
N GLU A 113 -5.99 -20.88 -19.38
CA GLU A 113 -5.20 -21.97 -19.97
C GLU A 113 -4.20 -22.58 -18.97
N ASP A 114 -4.08 -23.91 -18.98
CA ASP A 114 -3.24 -24.67 -18.03
C ASP A 114 -1.76 -24.28 -18.10
N ASN A 115 -1.28 -23.90 -19.30
CA ASN A 115 0.09 -23.40 -19.52
C ASN A 115 0.42 -22.14 -18.70
N ILE A 116 -0.55 -21.23 -18.52
CA ILE A 116 -0.40 -19.99 -17.74
C ILE A 116 -0.52 -20.34 -16.26
N ILE A 117 -1.42 -21.25 -15.90
CA ILE A 117 -1.61 -21.72 -14.51
C ILE A 117 -0.36 -22.43 -13.97
N GLU A 118 0.41 -23.12 -14.81
CA GLU A 118 1.67 -23.76 -14.40
C GLU A 118 2.80 -22.76 -14.11
N GLU A 119 2.80 -21.61 -14.79
CA GLU A 119 3.83 -20.56 -14.64
C GLU A 119 3.52 -19.58 -13.49
N ILE A 120 2.24 -19.33 -13.19
CA ILE A 120 1.79 -18.41 -12.14
C ILE A 120 2.35 -18.73 -10.74
N PRO A 121 2.44 -19.99 -10.27
CA PRO A 121 2.97 -20.36 -8.95
C PRO A 121 4.41 -19.93 -8.68
N LYS A 122 5.16 -19.51 -9.70
CA LYS A 122 6.51 -18.93 -9.55
C LYS A 122 6.48 -17.54 -8.90
N PHE A 123 5.34 -16.86 -8.91
CA PHE A 123 5.16 -15.53 -8.34
C PHE A 123 4.54 -15.56 -6.94
N PRO A 124 4.78 -14.53 -6.10
CA PRO A 124 4.05 -14.37 -4.85
C PRO A 124 2.53 -14.29 -5.02
N PHE A 125 1.78 -14.78 -4.03
CA PHE A 125 0.32 -14.95 -4.11
C PHE A 125 -0.46 -13.70 -4.53
N SER A 126 -0.04 -12.50 -4.10
CA SER A 126 -0.68 -11.24 -4.50
C SER A 126 -0.54 -10.96 -6.00
N LEU A 127 0.62 -11.26 -6.58
CA LEU A 127 0.85 -11.12 -8.02
C LEU A 127 0.08 -12.21 -8.78
N GLN A 128 0.05 -13.44 -8.26
CA GLN A 128 -0.79 -14.51 -8.84
C GLN A 128 -2.24 -14.04 -8.99
N ARG A 129 -2.82 -13.43 -7.94
CA ARG A 129 -4.21 -12.91 -7.96
C ARG A 129 -4.42 -11.84 -9.03
N LEU A 130 -3.46 -10.93 -9.18
CA LEU A 130 -3.56 -9.83 -10.15
C LEU A 130 -3.50 -10.37 -11.58
N ILE A 131 -2.55 -11.26 -11.86
CA ILE A 131 -2.38 -11.88 -13.18
C ILE A 131 -3.65 -12.65 -13.56
N VAL A 132 -4.15 -13.50 -12.66
CA VAL A 132 -5.38 -14.29 -12.91
C VAL A 132 -6.58 -13.38 -13.13
N LYS A 133 -6.75 -12.34 -12.31
CA LYS A 133 -7.87 -11.39 -12.46
C LYS A 133 -7.83 -10.71 -13.83
N GLU A 134 -6.65 -10.27 -14.27
CA GLU A 134 -6.47 -9.64 -15.57
C GLU A 134 -6.76 -10.62 -16.72
N ALA A 135 -6.20 -11.84 -16.64
CA ALA A 135 -6.44 -12.90 -17.62
C ALA A 135 -7.93 -13.23 -17.75
N CYS A 136 -8.64 -13.40 -16.63
CA CYS A 136 -10.10 -13.60 -16.63
C CYS A 136 -10.86 -12.41 -17.24
N THR A 137 -10.41 -11.18 -17.00
CA THR A 137 -11.05 -9.97 -17.56
C THR A 137 -10.90 -9.93 -19.08
N ILE A 138 -9.70 -10.23 -19.58
CA ILE A 138 -9.41 -10.31 -21.02
C ILE A 138 -10.23 -11.41 -21.67
N LEU A 139 -10.23 -12.62 -21.10
CA LEU A 139 -11.01 -13.76 -21.61
C LEU A 139 -12.50 -13.44 -21.69
N ALA A 140 -13.09 -12.86 -20.63
CA ALA A 140 -14.48 -12.45 -20.62
C ALA A 140 -14.78 -11.40 -21.71
N SER A 141 -13.85 -10.47 -21.97
CA SER A 141 -14.01 -9.48 -23.04
C SER A 141 -13.95 -10.12 -24.43
N VAL A 142 -13.02 -11.05 -24.68
CA VAL A 142 -12.88 -11.74 -25.97
C VAL A 142 -14.10 -12.61 -26.26
N GLN A 143 -14.65 -13.28 -25.24
CA GLN A 143 -15.83 -14.13 -25.36
C GLN A 143 -17.11 -13.32 -25.64
N ALA A 144 -17.17 -12.04 -25.23
CA ALA A 144 -18.27 -11.13 -25.55
C ALA A 144 -18.28 -10.63 -27.01
N TYR A 145 -17.20 -10.87 -27.77
CA TYR A 145 -17.08 -10.51 -29.20
C TYR A 145 -17.15 -11.71 -30.15
N LEU A 146 -17.38 -12.92 -29.63
CA LEU A 146 -17.66 -14.11 -30.45
C LEU A 146 -19.20 -14.25 -30.62
N PRO A 147 -19.71 -14.45 -31.85
CA PRO A 147 -21.14 -14.52 -32.14
C PRO A 147 -21.84 -15.74 -31.54
#